data_AF-A0A3C0B2Z6-F1
#
_entry.id   AF-A0A3C0B2Z6-F1
#
_cell.length_a   1.000
_cell.length_b   1.000
_cell.length_c   1.000
_cell.angle_alpha   90.00
_cell.angle_beta   90.00
_cell.angle_gamma   90.00
#
_symmetry.space_group_name_H-M   'P 1'
#
loop_
_entity.id
_entity.type
_entity.pdbx_description
1 polymer ?
#
loop_
_entity_poly.entity_id
_entity_poly.type
_entity_poly.pdbx_seq_one_letter_code
_entity_poly.pdbx_strand_id
1 'polypeptide(L)'
;QTNLDEVAKSLKSIYKNTNFPTVLITDGNQTSGNDYVYSFIANNPVYPLIVGDTTKFLDLKVTQINVNKYAFQKNKFPVEVFLQYSGNKRVNADFSISQGKSVLSKQSVSFSPSKKTAIVNILLPADKVGLQVFKAKISSKENEKNTYNNSKNFAVEIIDQKTNIAIISSINHPDIGALKRAIETNAQRKVTIVNPKQVKSLQDYSVLILYQPTTEFKSVLESNKLAGINTFIITGNNTDFNFMNQQQSNLVFRMSGQKEDYLAEFDPQFNLFAIDNLGFENFPPLQNAFGTVTTNGTVSTLLSSKIRNIDTNAPLLAFAENQGKRSAFLLGENIWKWRLQSHVENQSFEKFDIFVDKIIQFLASNDSKKSLVVNHESFYNSGEAIEISAQYFNKNYEFDEKARLTISVTNTKTKQAKNYDLLKDNNSYKVNLDGLSSGAYNFSVKELNSKTSHSGHFEILDFDIEKQFVNPDVEKLSQLASQTQGKLHYPNQVDALINTLLENENYKAIQKEIIAKTPLIDWVWLLVLIVISLASEWFIRKYNGML
;
A
#
# COMPACT_ATOMS: atom_id res chain seq x y z
N GLN A 1 -19.31 -15.71 0.53
CA GLN A 1 -19.40 -14.27 0.25
C GLN A 1 -20.81 -14.00 -0.19
N THR A 2 -21.51 -13.16 0.57
CA THR A 2 -22.88 -12.73 0.36
C THR A 2 -22.84 -11.25 -0.07
N ASN A 3 -23.43 -10.91 -1.22
CA ASN A 3 -23.42 -9.56 -1.80
C ASN A 3 -24.85 -9.12 -2.17
N LEU A 4 -25.54 -8.43 -1.25
CA LEU A 4 -26.91 -7.97 -1.45
C LEU A 4 -26.97 -6.67 -2.29
N ASP A 5 -25.89 -5.88 -2.30
CA ASP A 5 -25.74 -4.71 -3.16
C ASP A 5 -25.82 -5.06 -4.65
N GLU A 6 -25.20 -6.17 -5.06
CA GLU A 6 -25.27 -6.65 -6.44
C GLU A 6 -26.70 -7.04 -6.84
N VAL A 7 -27.49 -7.59 -5.91
CA VAL A 7 -28.92 -7.87 -6.14
C VAL A 7 -29.68 -6.58 -6.42
N ALA A 8 -29.46 -5.55 -5.61
CA ALA A 8 -30.11 -4.24 -5.79
C ALA A 8 -29.75 -3.60 -7.14
N LYS A 9 -28.45 -3.62 -7.50
CA LYS A 9 -27.96 -3.11 -8.80
C LYS A 9 -28.54 -3.88 -9.98
N SER A 10 -28.61 -5.20 -9.88
CA SER A 10 -29.17 -6.08 -10.92
C SER A 10 -30.65 -5.81 -11.13
N LEU A 11 -31.44 -5.73 -10.05
CA LEU A 11 -32.87 -5.41 -10.11
C LEU A 11 -33.12 -4.04 -10.77
N LYS A 12 -32.33 -3.02 -10.40
CA LYS A 12 -32.38 -1.69 -11.03
C LYS A 12 -32.07 -1.73 -12.53
N SER A 13 -31.12 -2.57 -12.95
CA SER A 13 -30.73 -2.70 -14.35
C SER A 13 -31.80 -3.39 -15.20
N ILE A 14 -32.43 -4.44 -14.66
CA ILE A 14 -33.45 -5.25 -15.36
C ILE A 14 -34.77 -4.47 -15.46
N TYR A 15 -35.21 -3.84 -14.37
CA TYR A 15 -36.53 -3.24 -14.24
C TYR A 15 -36.46 -1.70 -14.24
N LYS A 16 -35.97 -1.14 -15.34
CA LYS A 16 -35.83 0.32 -15.49
C LYS A 16 -37.20 0.99 -15.59
N ASN A 17 -37.42 2.03 -14.79
CA ASN A 17 -38.62 2.86 -14.79
C ASN A 17 -39.94 2.10 -14.52
N THR A 18 -39.86 0.96 -13.85
CA THR A 18 -41.03 0.20 -13.40
C THR A 18 -41.06 0.13 -11.88
N ASN A 19 -42.24 0.26 -11.30
CA ASN A 19 -42.45 0.03 -9.88
C ASN A 19 -42.71 -1.46 -9.64
N PHE A 20 -41.98 -2.08 -8.70
CA PHE A 20 -42.14 -3.50 -8.39
C PHE A 20 -41.83 -3.78 -6.90
N PRO A 21 -42.51 -4.77 -6.28
CA PRO A 21 -42.11 -5.27 -4.97
C PRO A 21 -40.91 -6.20 -5.09
N THR A 22 -40.02 -6.16 -4.11
CA THR A 22 -38.93 -7.15 -3.98
C THR A 22 -39.11 -7.93 -2.69
N VAL A 23 -39.25 -9.25 -2.77
CA VAL A 23 -39.19 -10.13 -1.60
C VAL A 23 -37.76 -10.61 -1.45
N LEU A 24 -37.11 -10.25 -0.34
CA LEU A 24 -35.70 -10.58 -0.08
C LEU A 24 -35.60 -11.65 1.00
N ILE A 25 -35.24 -12.87 0.62
CA ILE A 25 -35.09 -14.00 1.55
C ILE A 25 -33.62 -14.11 1.95
N THR A 26 -33.27 -13.71 3.18
CA THR A 26 -31.88 -13.62 3.62
C THR A 26 -31.76 -13.55 5.15
N ASP A 27 -30.57 -13.82 5.68
CA ASP A 27 -30.20 -13.52 7.06
C ASP A 27 -29.63 -12.10 7.22
N GLY A 28 -29.41 -11.36 6.12
CA GLY A 28 -28.97 -9.97 6.12
C GLY A 28 -27.48 -9.75 6.35
N ASN A 29 -26.69 -10.81 6.53
CA ASN A 29 -25.25 -10.75 6.77
C ASN A 29 -24.48 -10.60 5.45
N GLN A 30 -24.32 -9.36 4.97
CA GLN A 30 -23.51 -9.09 3.77
C GLN A 30 -22.01 -9.10 4.09
N THR A 31 -21.21 -9.75 3.25
CA THR A 31 -19.75 -9.84 3.43
C THR A 31 -18.92 -9.22 2.30
N SER A 32 -19.56 -8.80 1.22
CA SER A 32 -18.96 -7.99 0.15
C SER A 32 -19.97 -7.02 -0.49
N GLY A 33 -19.48 -5.95 -1.13
CA GLY A 33 -20.32 -4.91 -1.74
C GLY A 33 -20.58 -3.70 -0.83
N ASN A 34 -21.23 -2.66 -1.38
CA ASN A 34 -21.61 -1.46 -0.61
C ASN A 34 -22.76 -1.76 0.35
N ASP A 35 -23.00 -0.92 1.37
CA ASP A 35 -24.11 -1.17 2.30
C ASP A 35 -25.46 -1.23 1.56
N TYR A 36 -26.05 -2.43 1.52
CA TYR A 36 -27.24 -2.72 0.73
C TYR A 36 -28.46 -1.90 1.16
N VAL A 37 -28.50 -1.42 2.40
CA VAL A 37 -29.59 -0.58 2.90
C VAL A 37 -29.81 0.63 2.00
N TYR A 38 -28.73 1.18 1.42
CA TYR A 38 -28.77 2.35 0.53
C TYR A 38 -28.74 2.01 -0.96
N SER A 39 -28.54 0.73 -1.31
CA SER A 39 -28.45 0.29 -2.70
C SER A 39 -29.83 0.08 -3.35
N PHE A 40 -30.85 -0.25 -2.56
CA PHE A 40 -32.22 -0.39 -3.04
C PHE A 40 -32.87 0.99 -3.24
N ILE A 41 -33.65 1.14 -4.31
CA ILE A 41 -34.33 2.40 -4.63
C ILE A 41 -35.55 2.57 -3.72
N ALA A 42 -35.69 3.73 -3.08
CA ALA A 42 -36.79 4.02 -2.15
C ALA A 42 -38.20 3.83 -2.74
N ASN A 43 -38.38 4.01 -4.06
CA ASN A 43 -39.68 3.85 -4.74
C ASN A 43 -40.12 2.40 -4.96
N ASN A 44 -39.23 1.42 -4.74
CA ASN A 44 -39.55 -0.01 -4.91
C ASN A 44 -39.54 -0.71 -3.55
N PRO A 45 -40.70 -1.06 -3.00
CA PRO A 45 -40.77 -1.68 -1.68
C PRO A 45 -40.03 -3.00 -1.58
N VAL A 46 -39.17 -3.11 -0.57
CA VAL A 46 -38.46 -4.34 -0.24
C VAL A 46 -39.07 -4.96 1.01
N TYR A 47 -39.44 -6.23 0.92
CA TYR A 47 -40.01 -7.04 2.00
C TYR A 47 -39.01 -8.13 2.39
N PRO A 48 -38.16 -7.90 3.40
CA PRO A 48 -37.24 -8.91 3.89
C PRO A 48 -38.00 -10.03 4.62
N LEU A 49 -37.77 -11.26 4.19
CA LEU A 49 -38.12 -12.47 4.93
C LEU A 49 -36.87 -12.98 5.63
N ILE A 50 -36.78 -12.78 6.95
CA ILE A 50 -35.60 -13.16 7.72
C ILE A 50 -35.52 -14.69 7.79
N VAL A 51 -34.38 -15.24 7.37
CA VAL A 51 -34.07 -16.66 7.56
C VAL A 51 -32.99 -16.81 8.62
N GLY A 52 -33.21 -17.73 9.56
CA GLY A 52 -32.26 -18.04 10.63
C GLY A 52 -32.86 -17.87 12.04
N ASP A 53 -32.12 -18.35 13.03
CA ASP A 53 -32.50 -18.30 14.44
C ASP A 53 -32.14 -16.93 15.04
N THR A 54 -33.15 -16.16 15.45
CA THR A 54 -32.98 -14.83 16.06
C THR A 54 -32.76 -14.88 17.58
N THR A 55 -32.76 -16.08 18.16
CA THR A 55 -32.49 -16.26 19.60
C THR A 55 -31.06 -15.79 19.91
N LYS A 56 -30.93 -14.87 20.87
CA LYS A 56 -29.63 -14.36 21.30
C LYS A 56 -28.93 -15.40 22.17
N PHE A 57 -27.81 -15.94 21.68
CA PHE A 57 -26.95 -16.85 22.42
C PHE A 57 -25.77 -16.11 23.06
N LEU A 58 -25.15 -16.77 24.04
CA LEU A 58 -23.87 -16.34 24.58
C LEU A 58 -22.78 -16.54 23.52
N ASP A 59 -22.01 -15.49 23.24
CA ASP A 59 -20.94 -15.49 22.22
C ASP A 59 -19.78 -14.59 22.65
N LEU A 60 -18.55 -15.09 22.54
CA LEU A 60 -17.30 -14.35 22.74
C LEU A 60 -16.51 -14.30 21.43
N LYS A 61 -16.25 -13.11 20.94
CA LYS A 61 -15.62 -12.92 19.63
C LYS A 61 -14.35 -12.07 19.72
N VAL A 62 -13.33 -12.48 18.97
CA VAL A 62 -12.19 -11.62 18.62
C VAL A 62 -12.59 -10.82 17.39
N THR A 63 -12.95 -9.54 17.57
CA THR A 63 -13.48 -8.73 16.47
C THR A 63 -12.36 -8.21 15.57
N GLN A 64 -11.35 -7.60 16.17
CA GLN A 64 -10.26 -6.94 15.47
C GLN A 64 -8.92 -7.13 16.18
N ILE A 65 -7.86 -7.20 15.38
CA ILE A 65 -6.48 -7.21 15.85
C ILE A 65 -5.75 -6.14 15.08
N ASN A 66 -5.22 -5.15 15.80
CA ASN A 66 -4.36 -4.11 15.27
C ASN A 66 -2.92 -4.48 15.57
N VAL A 67 -2.13 -4.65 14.52
CA VAL A 67 -0.70 -4.94 14.60
C VAL A 67 0.00 -4.34 13.39
N ASN A 68 1.24 -3.92 13.57
CA ASN A 68 2.07 -3.50 12.45
C ASN A 68 2.39 -4.71 11.56
N LYS A 69 2.31 -4.54 10.24
CA LYS A 69 2.72 -5.57 9.28
C LYS A 69 4.17 -6.01 9.45
N TYR A 70 5.04 -5.08 9.87
CA TYR A 70 6.47 -5.28 10.03
C TYR A 70 6.90 -5.02 11.47
N ALA A 71 7.84 -5.84 11.96
CA ALA A 71 8.56 -5.61 13.20
C ALA A 71 10.06 -5.86 13.00
N PHE A 72 10.90 -5.26 13.85
CA PHE A 72 12.35 -5.39 13.75
C PHE A 72 12.89 -6.40 14.74
N GLN A 73 13.84 -7.21 14.30
CA GLN A 73 14.44 -8.23 15.16
C GLN A 73 15.00 -7.62 16.45
N LYS A 74 14.77 -8.29 17.58
CA LYS A 74 15.16 -7.90 18.96
C LYS A 74 14.39 -6.72 19.57
N ASN A 75 13.41 -6.16 18.87
CA ASN A 75 12.46 -5.21 19.45
C ASN A 75 11.20 -5.93 19.97
N LYS A 76 10.32 -5.16 20.62
CA LYS A 76 8.94 -5.57 20.92
C LYS A 76 7.99 -4.76 20.07
N PHE A 77 6.89 -5.36 19.64
CA PHE A 77 5.84 -4.68 18.87
C PHE A 77 4.50 -4.74 19.61
N PRO A 78 3.69 -3.66 19.55
CA PRO A 78 2.37 -3.64 20.16
C PRO A 78 1.37 -4.45 19.33
N VAL A 79 0.53 -5.19 20.03
CA VAL A 79 -0.66 -5.86 19.51
C VAL A 79 -1.84 -5.38 20.34
N GLU A 80 -2.82 -4.81 19.68
CA GLU A 80 -4.09 -4.38 20.27
C GLU A 80 -5.20 -5.30 19.77
N VAL A 81 -5.93 -5.92 20.70
CA VAL A 81 -6.98 -6.89 20.39
C VAL A 81 -8.31 -6.43 20.96
N PHE A 82 -9.31 -6.35 20.10
CA PHE A 82 -10.68 -6.01 20.44
C PHE A 82 -11.48 -7.29 20.64
N LEU A 83 -12.08 -7.39 21.82
CA LEU A 83 -12.90 -8.52 22.25
C LEU A 83 -14.34 -8.03 22.45
N GLN A 84 -15.29 -8.83 22.00
CA GLN A 84 -16.71 -8.56 22.14
C GLN A 84 -17.43 -9.73 22.79
N TYR A 85 -18.43 -9.40 23.60
CA TYR A 85 -19.32 -10.31 24.30
C TYR A 85 -20.77 -10.00 23.95
N SER A 86 -21.51 -11.03 23.59
CA SER A 86 -22.98 -11.01 23.53
C SER A 86 -23.53 -11.97 24.57
N GLY A 87 -24.43 -11.49 25.44
CA GLY A 87 -25.12 -12.32 26.41
C GLY A 87 -25.71 -11.53 27.57
N ASN A 88 -26.39 -12.24 28.47
CA ASN A 88 -27.22 -11.68 29.55
C ASN A 88 -26.66 -11.95 30.97
N LYS A 89 -25.47 -12.55 31.09
CA LYS A 89 -24.85 -12.87 32.39
C LYS A 89 -23.40 -12.38 32.47
N ARG A 90 -22.81 -12.43 33.67
CA ARG A 90 -21.38 -12.13 33.86
C ARG A 90 -20.55 -13.37 33.50
N VAL A 91 -19.47 -13.16 32.74
CA VAL A 91 -18.56 -14.24 32.29
C VAL A 91 -17.12 -13.80 32.48
N ASN A 92 -16.29 -14.66 33.03
CA ASN A 92 -14.83 -14.50 33.03
C ASN A 92 -14.25 -15.38 31.92
N ALA A 93 -13.50 -14.76 31.03
CA ALA A 93 -12.86 -15.40 29.89
C ALA A 93 -11.34 -15.29 30.00
N ASP A 94 -10.65 -16.31 29.50
CA ASP A 94 -9.20 -16.33 29.34
C ASP A 94 -8.85 -15.94 27.90
N PHE A 95 -8.15 -14.82 27.75
CA PHE A 95 -7.54 -14.39 26.51
C PHE A 95 -6.08 -14.83 26.45
N SER A 96 -5.63 -15.29 25.29
CA SER A 96 -4.24 -15.69 25.07
C SER A 96 -3.76 -15.38 23.66
N ILE A 97 -2.47 -15.09 23.54
CA ILE A 97 -1.75 -15.04 22.26
C ILE A 97 -0.73 -16.16 22.26
N SER A 98 -0.74 -16.95 21.20
CA SER A 98 0.15 -18.09 21.01
C SER A 98 0.90 -18.01 19.69
N GLN A 99 2.08 -18.61 19.65
CA GLN A 99 2.88 -18.81 18.45
C GLN A 99 3.16 -20.32 18.33
N GLY A 100 2.56 -20.97 17.33
CA GLY A 100 2.58 -22.43 17.24
C GLY A 100 1.96 -23.09 18.48
N LYS A 101 2.76 -23.86 19.23
CA LYS A 101 2.34 -24.52 20.48
C LYS A 101 2.65 -23.72 21.75
N SER A 102 3.40 -22.63 21.65
CA SER A 102 3.83 -21.82 22.79
C SER A 102 2.84 -20.69 23.07
N VAL A 103 2.45 -20.50 24.33
CA VAL A 103 1.64 -19.35 24.76
C VAL A 103 2.58 -18.23 25.17
N LEU A 104 2.51 -17.09 24.47
CA LEU A 104 3.37 -15.94 24.70
C LEU A 104 2.79 -14.99 25.75
N SER A 105 1.46 -14.89 25.82
CA SER A 105 0.75 -14.05 26.77
C SER A 105 -0.61 -14.66 27.11
N LYS A 106 -1.03 -14.52 28.37
CA LYS A 106 -2.34 -14.94 28.86
C LYS A 106 -2.88 -13.90 29.85
N GLN A 107 -4.13 -13.51 29.70
CA GLN A 107 -4.81 -12.52 30.54
C GLN A 107 -6.26 -12.95 30.79
N SER A 108 -6.79 -12.62 31.96
CA SER A 108 -8.20 -12.85 32.28
C SER A 108 -9.01 -11.58 32.00
N VAL A 109 -10.16 -11.71 31.34
CA VAL A 109 -11.03 -10.63 30.93
C VAL A 109 -12.46 -10.92 31.38
N SER A 110 -13.10 -9.97 32.05
CA SER A 110 -14.47 -10.11 32.54
C SER A 110 -15.47 -9.34 31.69
N PHE A 111 -16.58 -9.98 31.34
CA PHE A 111 -17.70 -9.39 30.60
C PHE A 111 -19.00 -9.43 31.40
N SER A 112 -19.92 -8.52 31.09
CA SER A 112 -21.27 -8.47 31.65
C SER A 112 -22.25 -7.84 30.65
N PRO A 113 -23.57 -7.88 30.89
CA PRO A 113 -24.54 -7.20 30.02
C PRO A 113 -24.30 -5.69 29.89
N SER A 114 -23.68 -5.07 30.90
CA SER A 114 -23.26 -3.67 30.90
C SER A 114 -21.85 -3.42 30.33
N LYS A 115 -20.98 -4.45 30.29
CA LYS A 115 -19.62 -4.39 29.77
C LYS A 115 -19.43 -5.47 28.71
N LYS A 116 -19.80 -5.13 27.48
CA LYS A 116 -19.81 -6.03 26.32
C LYS A 116 -18.51 -6.03 25.51
N THR A 117 -17.57 -5.14 25.81
CA THR A 117 -16.32 -5.01 25.06
C THR A 117 -15.12 -4.95 26.01
N ALA A 118 -13.97 -5.38 25.50
CA ALA A 118 -12.68 -5.23 26.16
C ALA A 118 -11.58 -5.04 25.11
N ILE A 119 -10.58 -4.23 25.45
CA ILE A 119 -9.39 -4.02 24.62
C ILE A 119 -8.20 -4.56 25.41
N VAL A 120 -7.39 -5.39 24.74
CA VAL A 120 -6.19 -5.99 25.31
C VAL A 120 -4.97 -5.49 24.55
N ASN A 121 -4.07 -4.82 25.26
CA ASN A 121 -2.82 -4.29 24.72
C ASN A 121 -1.63 -5.12 25.22
N ILE A 122 -0.86 -5.71 24.31
CA ILE A 122 0.26 -6.60 24.62
C ILE A 122 1.48 -6.19 23.78
N LEU A 123 2.67 -6.25 24.38
CA LEU A 123 3.94 -6.12 23.65
C LEU A 123 4.54 -7.50 23.42
N LEU A 124 4.63 -7.95 22.17
CA LEU A 124 5.23 -9.23 21.80
C LEU A 124 6.69 -9.07 21.35
N PRO A 125 7.59 -10.02 21.66
CA PRO A 125 8.98 -9.98 21.22
C PRO A 125 9.13 -10.38 19.75
N ALA A 126 10.07 -9.73 19.04
CA ALA A 126 10.42 -10.04 17.66
C ALA A 126 11.76 -10.80 17.57
N ASP A 127 11.77 -12.07 17.98
CA ASP A 127 13.04 -12.82 18.17
C ASP A 127 13.60 -13.45 16.87
N LYS A 128 12.71 -13.92 15.98
CA LYS A 128 13.08 -14.69 14.78
C LYS A 128 12.74 -13.91 13.52
N VAL A 129 13.71 -13.76 12.64
CA VAL A 129 13.57 -13.10 11.33
C VAL A 129 12.63 -13.91 10.43
N GLY A 130 11.90 -13.21 9.57
CA GLY A 130 10.91 -13.75 8.63
C GLY A 130 9.47 -13.67 9.14
N LEU A 131 8.52 -14.10 8.31
CA LEU A 131 7.10 -14.16 8.63
C LEU A 131 6.84 -14.98 9.91
N GLN A 132 6.24 -14.34 10.91
CA GLN A 132 5.77 -14.99 12.13
C GLN A 132 4.26 -14.96 12.21
N VAL A 133 3.63 -16.13 12.31
CA VAL A 133 2.18 -16.28 12.48
C VAL A 133 1.83 -16.51 13.95
N PHE A 134 0.89 -15.73 14.44
CA PHE A 134 0.36 -15.77 15.79
C PHE A 134 -1.13 -16.09 15.78
N LYS A 135 -1.62 -16.63 16.89
CA LYS A 135 -3.04 -16.93 17.11
C LYS A 135 -3.51 -16.27 18.39
N ALA A 136 -4.43 -15.32 18.26
CA ALA A 136 -5.20 -14.79 19.38
C ALA A 136 -6.41 -15.70 19.63
N LYS A 137 -6.67 -16.03 20.90
CA LYS A 137 -7.80 -16.87 21.30
C LYS A 137 -8.41 -16.37 22.59
N ILE A 138 -9.73 -16.27 22.61
CA ILE A 138 -10.54 -16.11 23.81
C ILE A 138 -11.26 -17.43 24.14
N SER A 139 -11.41 -17.76 25.42
CA SER A 139 -12.13 -18.95 25.85
C SER A 139 -12.79 -18.72 27.20
N SER A 140 -13.92 -19.38 27.46
CA SER A 140 -14.59 -19.36 28.76
C SER A 140 -15.01 -20.77 29.17
N LYS A 141 -15.56 -20.91 30.38
CA LYS A 141 -16.16 -22.18 30.84
C LYS A 141 -17.60 -22.36 30.34
N GLU A 142 -18.15 -21.34 29.71
CA GLU A 142 -19.52 -21.35 29.21
C GLU A 142 -19.59 -22.00 27.83
N ASN A 143 -20.69 -22.69 27.54
CA ASN A 143 -20.90 -23.27 26.22
C ASN A 143 -21.36 -22.19 25.24
N GLU A 144 -20.66 -22.11 24.11
CA GLU A 144 -20.90 -21.17 23.02
C GLU A 144 -21.32 -21.94 21.77
N LYS A 145 -22.27 -21.41 21.01
CA LYS A 145 -22.75 -22.05 19.76
C LYS A 145 -21.72 -21.89 18.64
N ASN A 146 -21.07 -20.73 18.56
CA ASN A 146 -19.96 -20.46 17.67
C ASN A 146 -18.68 -20.37 18.50
N THR A 147 -17.67 -21.14 18.12
CA THR A 147 -16.34 -21.08 18.72
C THR A 147 -15.26 -20.70 17.70
N TYR A 148 -15.66 -20.53 16.44
CA TYR A 148 -14.75 -20.20 15.33
C TYR A 148 -14.28 -18.75 15.44
N ASN A 149 -15.19 -17.84 15.73
CA ASN A 149 -14.98 -16.41 15.97
C ASN A 149 -14.22 -16.10 17.29
N ASN A 150 -14.01 -17.10 18.15
CA ASN A 150 -13.24 -16.98 19.38
C ASN A 150 -11.73 -16.98 19.13
N SER A 151 -11.29 -17.25 17.89
CA SER A 151 -9.88 -17.22 17.54
C SER A 151 -9.63 -16.54 16.21
N LYS A 152 -8.52 -15.80 16.12
CA LYS A 152 -8.11 -15.11 14.90
C LYS A 152 -6.59 -15.19 14.75
N ASN A 153 -6.14 -15.57 13.56
CA ASN A 153 -4.72 -15.58 13.23
C ASN A 153 -4.31 -14.19 12.74
N PHE A 154 -3.07 -13.82 13.02
CA PHE A 154 -2.44 -12.62 12.48
C PHE A 154 -0.96 -12.89 12.26
N ALA A 155 -0.31 -12.13 11.39
CA ALA A 155 1.09 -12.32 11.10
C ALA A 155 1.85 -11.00 11.13
N VAL A 156 3.15 -11.09 11.41
CA VAL A 156 4.09 -9.97 11.38
C VAL A 156 5.36 -10.44 10.69
N GLU A 157 5.83 -9.68 9.70
CA GLU A 157 7.11 -9.92 9.05
C GLU A 157 8.23 -9.31 9.90
N ILE A 158 9.11 -10.16 10.43
CA ILE A 158 10.24 -9.70 11.24
C ILE A 158 11.46 -9.48 10.35
N ILE A 159 11.88 -8.23 10.22
CA ILE A 159 13.00 -7.86 9.36
C ILE A 159 14.28 -7.73 10.20
N ASP A 160 15.35 -8.36 9.73
CA ASP A 160 16.72 -8.11 10.19
C ASP A 160 17.37 -7.07 9.27
N GLN A 161 17.25 -5.81 9.64
CA GLN A 161 17.89 -4.74 8.89
C GLN A 161 18.60 -3.81 9.87
N LYS A 162 19.81 -4.20 10.26
CA LYS A 162 20.79 -3.25 10.78
C LYS A 162 21.74 -2.85 9.67
N THR A 163 21.62 -1.62 9.17
CA THR A 163 22.63 -1.07 8.25
C THR A 163 23.86 -0.70 9.07
N ASN A 164 24.97 -1.39 8.81
CA ASN A 164 26.25 -1.05 9.43
C ASN A 164 26.99 -0.05 8.54
N ILE A 165 27.39 1.08 9.11
CA ILE A 165 28.11 2.15 8.42
C ILE A 165 29.48 2.33 9.08
N ALA A 166 30.53 2.44 8.27
CA ALA A 166 31.86 2.82 8.76
C ALA A 166 32.11 4.30 8.45
N ILE A 167 32.47 5.11 9.45
CA ILE A 167 33.13 6.40 9.22
C ILE A 167 34.62 6.18 9.32
N ILE A 168 35.31 6.34 8.20
CA ILE A 168 36.75 6.18 8.09
C ILE A 168 37.39 7.56 8.10
N SER A 169 38.23 7.82 9.11
CA SER A 169 38.96 9.09 9.22
C SER A 169 40.28 8.93 9.94
N SER A 170 41.31 9.65 9.48
CA SER A 170 42.61 9.77 10.15
C SER A 170 42.66 10.95 11.14
N ILE A 171 41.60 11.77 11.20
CA ILE A 171 41.53 12.99 12.02
C ILE A 171 40.32 12.97 12.97
N ASN A 172 40.42 13.75 14.05
CA ASN A 172 39.28 14.01 14.93
C ASN A 172 38.64 15.35 14.54
N HIS A 173 37.38 15.31 14.12
CA HIS A 173 36.64 16.52 13.72
C HIS A 173 35.18 16.45 14.24
N PRO A 174 34.56 17.58 14.68
CA PRO A 174 33.18 17.58 15.19
C PRO A 174 32.14 17.04 14.20
N ASP A 175 32.38 17.14 12.89
CA ASP A 175 31.53 16.56 11.84
C ASP A 175 31.31 15.06 12.03
N ILE A 176 32.34 14.31 12.44
CA ILE A 176 32.26 12.87 12.65
C ILE A 176 31.23 12.55 13.74
N GLY A 177 31.26 13.32 14.83
CA GLY A 177 30.30 13.19 15.92
C GLY A 177 28.88 13.64 15.53
N ALA A 178 28.75 14.68 14.71
CA ALA A 178 27.45 15.15 14.21
C ALA A 178 26.82 14.12 13.26
N LEU A 179 27.59 13.58 12.31
CA LEU A 179 27.17 12.53 11.38
C LEU A 179 26.81 11.25 12.11
N LYS A 180 27.65 10.78 13.05
CA LYS A 180 27.33 9.59 13.84
C LYS A 180 25.99 9.72 14.54
N ARG A 181 25.73 10.85 15.20
CA ARG A 181 24.46 11.09 15.90
C ARG A 181 23.29 11.15 14.92
N ALA A 182 23.41 11.91 13.84
CA ALA A 182 22.35 12.04 12.84
C ALA A 182 21.97 10.70 12.19
N ILE A 183 22.97 9.86 11.89
CA ILE A 183 22.76 8.55 11.29
C ILE A 183 22.13 7.58 12.30
N GLU A 184 22.60 7.58 13.55
CA GLU A 184 22.11 6.69 14.62
C GLU A 184 20.80 7.19 15.28
N THR A 185 20.29 8.37 14.92
CA THR A 185 18.90 8.76 15.20
C THR A 185 17.94 7.70 14.65
N ASN A 186 18.29 7.09 13.52
CA ASN A 186 17.68 5.86 13.06
C ASN A 186 18.28 4.66 13.82
N ALA A 187 17.51 4.07 14.75
CA ALA A 187 17.94 2.95 15.58
C ALA A 187 18.33 1.68 14.81
N GLN A 188 18.01 1.62 13.51
CA GLN A 188 18.39 0.54 12.60
C GLN A 188 19.79 0.73 12.00
N ARG A 189 20.49 1.82 12.34
CA ARG A 189 21.81 2.10 11.83
C ARG A 189 22.83 2.04 12.94
N LYS A 190 23.96 1.43 12.65
CA LYS A 190 25.10 1.37 13.57
C LYS A 190 26.31 1.99 12.90
N VAL A 191 26.87 3.02 13.51
CA VAL A 191 28.05 3.70 13.00
C VAL A 191 29.28 3.29 13.78
N THR A 192 30.29 2.78 13.06
CA THR A 192 31.60 2.48 13.63
C THR A 192 32.62 3.48 13.08
N ILE A 193 33.34 4.16 13.96
CA ILE A 193 34.41 5.08 13.57
C ILE A 193 35.72 4.30 13.58
N VAL A 194 36.46 4.29 12.46
CA VAL A 194 37.67 3.49 12.30
C VAL A 194 38.77 4.31 11.65
N ASN A 195 40.00 4.19 12.15
CA ASN A 195 41.16 4.77 11.49
C ASN A 195 41.49 3.99 10.20
N PRO A 196 41.81 4.65 9.06
CA PRO A 196 42.13 3.97 7.80
C PRO A 196 43.16 2.83 7.95
N LYS A 197 44.17 3.00 8.81
CA LYS A 197 45.24 2.02 9.03
C LYS A 197 44.80 0.79 9.83
N GLN A 198 43.65 0.85 10.50
CA GLN A 198 43.12 -0.19 11.38
C GLN A 198 42.01 -1.02 10.73
N VAL A 199 41.58 -0.67 9.52
CA VAL A 199 40.53 -1.39 8.79
C VAL A 199 41.06 -2.75 8.31
N LYS A 200 40.60 -3.84 8.93
CA LYS A 200 40.99 -5.22 8.58
C LYS A 200 40.08 -5.87 7.54
N SER A 201 38.78 -5.57 7.59
CA SER A 201 37.75 -6.12 6.70
C SER A 201 36.66 -5.09 6.47
N LEU A 202 36.06 -5.14 5.28
CA LEU A 202 34.92 -4.31 4.89
C LEU A 202 33.59 -5.08 4.85
N GLN A 203 33.62 -6.41 5.07
CA GLN A 203 32.47 -7.31 4.87
C GLN A 203 31.24 -6.95 5.73
N ASP A 204 31.48 -6.38 6.91
CA ASP A 204 30.41 -6.07 7.85
C ASP A 204 29.68 -4.75 7.54
N TYR A 205 30.16 -3.96 6.56
CA TYR A 205 29.64 -2.61 6.28
C TYR A 205 28.85 -2.54 4.98
N SER A 206 27.72 -1.85 5.03
CA SER A 206 26.85 -1.58 3.87
C SER A 206 27.14 -0.22 3.22
N VAL A 207 27.72 0.72 3.97
CA VAL A 207 28.10 2.06 3.49
C VAL A 207 29.44 2.47 4.13
N LEU A 208 30.32 3.09 3.34
CA LEU A 208 31.57 3.69 3.82
C LEU A 208 31.51 5.21 3.71
N ILE A 209 31.69 5.91 4.81
CA ILE A 209 31.86 7.36 4.85
C ILE A 209 33.35 7.66 4.96
N LEU A 210 33.92 8.29 3.93
CA LEU A 210 35.33 8.64 3.83
C LEU A 210 35.48 10.12 4.16
N TYR A 211 35.93 10.42 5.39
CA TYR A 211 36.04 11.79 5.88
C TYR A 211 37.45 12.34 5.70
N GLN A 212 37.57 13.32 4.80
CA GLN A 212 38.80 13.99 4.35
C GLN A 212 39.91 13.02 3.90
N PRO A 213 39.72 12.30 2.77
CA PRO A 213 40.65 11.25 2.37
C PRO A 213 42.03 11.79 1.99
N THR A 214 43.06 11.04 2.39
CA THR A 214 44.47 11.23 2.03
C THR A 214 45.06 9.91 1.54
N THR A 215 46.35 9.89 1.19
CA THR A 215 47.06 8.66 0.82
C THR A 215 46.97 7.54 1.86
N GLU A 216 46.67 7.84 3.14
CA GLU A 216 46.42 6.83 4.18
C GLU A 216 45.19 5.95 3.89
N PHE A 217 44.27 6.40 3.05
CA PHE A 217 43.04 5.68 2.69
C PHE A 217 43.26 4.67 1.55
N LYS A 218 44.47 4.61 0.97
CA LYS A 218 44.76 3.79 -0.21
C LYS A 218 44.34 2.32 -0.04
N SER A 219 44.72 1.68 1.07
CA SER A 219 44.37 0.28 1.35
C SER A 219 42.86 0.04 1.43
N VAL A 220 42.15 0.97 2.07
CA VAL A 220 40.69 0.91 2.25
C VAL A 220 39.98 1.09 0.92
N LEU A 221 40.42 2.04 0.09
CA LEU A 221 39.86 2.31 -1.23
C LEU A 221 40.15 1.18 -2.22
N GLU A 222 41.35 0.59 -2.19
CA GLU A 222 41.68 -0.60 -2.98
C GLU A 222 40.83 -1.81 -2.59
N SER A 223 40.65 -2.04 -1.28
CA SER A 223 39.74 -3.08 -0.77
C SER A 223 38.30 -2.81 -1.20
N ASN A 224 37.85 -1.55 -1.18
CA ASN A 224 36.51 -1.19 -1.57
C ASN A 224 36.26 -1.28 -3.09
N LYS A 225 37.29 -1.11 -3.93
CA LYS A 225 37.16 -1.36 -5.38
C LYS A 225 36.68 -2.78 -5.66
N LEU A 226 37.16 -3.75 -4.88
CA LEU A 226 36.76 -5.16 -4.93
C LEU A 226 35.41 -5.41 -4.25
N ALA A 227 35.20 -4.87 -3.04
CA ALA A 227 33.98 -5.11 -2.27
C ALA A 227 32.73 -4.43 -2.88
N GLY A 228 32.91 -3.32 -3.60
CA GLY A 228 31.83 -2.61 -4.26
C GLY A 228 30.85 -1.92 -3.32
N ILE A 229 31.28 -1.54 -2.11
CA ILE A 229 30.43 -0.87 -1.13
C ILE A 229 30.26 0.60 -1.52
N ASN A 230 29.02 1.10 -1.38
CA ASN A 230 28.66 2.48 -1.68
C ASN A 230 29.37 3.45 -0.74
N THR A 231 29.76 4.61 -1.27
CA THR A 231 30.63 5.57 -0.55
C THR A 231 30.02 6.94 -0.39
N PHE A 232 30.13 7.52 0.81
CA PHE A 232 29.94 8.94 1.02
C PHE A 232 31.30 9.61 1.24
N ILE A 233 31.75 10.44 0.31
CA ILE A 233 33.03 11.14 0.39
C ILE A 233 32.77 12.56 0.90
N ILE A 234 33.43 12.93 2.00
CA ILE A 234 33.36 14.28 2.56
C ILE A 234 34.76 14.89 2.47
N THR A 235 34.90 16.01 1.76
CA THR A 235 36.18 16.71 1.61
C THR A 235 36.31 17.86 2.62
N GLY A 236 37.52 18.40 2.79
CA GLY A 236 37.79 19.54 3.66
C GLY A 236 39.25 19.98 3.54
N ASN A 237 39.72 20.73 4.53
CA ASN A 237 41.04 21.35 4.49
C ASN A 237 42.22 20.36 4.52
N ASN A 238 42.01 19.14 5.01
CA ASN A 238 43.00 18.07 5.07
C ASN A 238 42.89 17.07 3.92
N THR A 239 41.96 17.25 2.97
CA THR A 239 41.82 16.36 1.81
C THR A 239 43.00 16.48 0.86
N ASP A 240 43.54 15.34 0.44
CA ASP A 240 44.50 15.28 -0.67
C ASP A 240 43.74 15.19 -2.00
N PHE A 241 43.53 16.32 -2.66
CA PHE A 241 42.78 16.40 -3.91
C PHE A 241 43.47 15.70 -5.09
N ASN A 242 44.80 15.60 -5.08
CA ASN A 242 45.54 14.85 -6.10
C ASN A 242 45.27 13.36 -5.95
N PHE A 243 45.28 12.86 -4.71
CA PHE A 243 44.87 11.49 -4.40
C PHE A 243 43.40 11.25 -4.78
N MET A 244 42.49 12.17 -4.46
CA MET A 244 41.08 12.04 -4.82
C MET A 244 40.84 11.94 -6.34
N ASN A 245 41.56 12.71 -7.15
CA ASN A 245 41.51 12.60 -8.61
C ASN A 245 42.00 11.24 -9.13
N GLN A 246 42.82 10.52 -8.37
CA GLN A 246 43.29 9.17 -8.74
C GLN A 246 42.33 8.05 -8.30
N GLN A 247 41.53 8.28 -7.25
CA GLN A 247 40.70 7.22 -6.64
C GLN A 247 39.26 7.19 -7.12
N GLN A 248 38.73 8.31 -7.60
CA GLN A 248 37.38 8.41 -8.16
C GLN A 248 37.40 9.26 -9.44
N SER A 249 36.38 9.10 -10.29
CA SER A 249 36.30 9.75 -11.60
C SER A 249 35.06 10.61 -11.81
N ASN A 250 34.22 10.80 -10.78
CA ASN A 250 32.96 11.53 -10.86
C ASN A 250 33.14 13.04 -10.76
N LEU A 251 34.12 13.48 -9.97
CA LEU A 251 34.47 14.87 -9.79
C LEU A 251 35.94 15.05 -10.15
N VAL A 252 36.24 16.14 -10.85
CA VAL A 252 37.61 16.54 -11.17
C VAL A 252 37.94 17.79 -10.37
N PHE A 253 38.90 17.65 -9.46
CA PHE A 253 39.30 18.70 -8.52
C PHE A 253 40.53 19.46 -9.03
N ARG A 254 40.43 20.79 -9.14
CA ARG A 254 41.57 21.70 -9.38
C ARG A 254 41.65 22.71 -8.24
N MET A 255 42.24 22.26 -7.14
CA MET A 255 42.26 22.98 -5.86
C MET A 255 43.63 23.59 -5.58
N SER A 256 43.62 24.76 -4.94
CA SER A 256 44.79 25.46 -4.43
C SER A 256 44.99 25.13 -2.94
N GLY A 257 46.09 25.61 -2.35
CA GLY A 257 46.34 25.48 -0.90
C GLY A 257 45.63 26.52 -0.03
N GLN A 258 44.93 27.50 -0.63
CA GLN A 258 44.19 28.50 0.12
C GLN A 258 42.84 27.94 0.57
N LYS A 259 42.33 28.41 1.71
CA LYS A 259 41.01 28.04 2.21
C LYS A 259 39.96 29.03 1.71
N GLU A 260 38.75 28.55 1.50
CA GLU A 260 37.59 29.39 1.16
C GLU A 260 36.33 28.87 1.85
N ASP A 261 35.41 29.79 2.09
CA ASP A 261 34.10 29.53 2.69
C ASP A 261 33.04 29.48 1.58
N TYR A 262 32.43 28.30 1.41
CA TYR A 262 31.42 28.01 0.40
C TYR A 262 30.02 27.99 1.01
N LEU A 263 29.14 28.85 0.50
CA LEU A 263 27.72 28.87 0.84
C LEU A 263 26.95 27.86 -0.02
N ALA A 264 25.88 27.29 0.55
CA ALA A 264 25.02 26.34 -0.14
C ALA A 264 23.85 27.05 -0.84
N GLU A 265 23.49 26.57 -2.02
CA GLU A 265 22.24 26.90 -2.68
C GLU A 265 21.54 25.62 -3.12
N PHE A 266 20.24 25.50 -2.80
CA PHE A 266 19.46 24.32 -3.13
C PHE A 266 19.08 24.29 -4.60
N ASP A 267 19.26 23.14 -5.26
CA ASP A 267 18.82 22.92 -6.63
C ASP A 267 17.41 22.28 -6.66
N PRO A 268 16.36 23.01 -7.10
CA PRO A 268 15.01 22.48 -7.19
C PRO A 268 14.84 21.38 -8.24
N GLN A 269 15.81 21.18 -9.14
CA GLN A 269 15.76 20.16 -10.19
C GLN A 269 16.24 18.78 -9.72
N PHE A 270 16.74 18.66 -8.49
CA PHE A 270 17.18 17.40 -7.93
C PHE A 270 16.03 16.38 -7.81
N ASN A 271 16.22 15.17 -8.35
CA ASN A 271 15.14 14.17 -8.46
C ASN A 271 15.53 12.73 -8.06
N LEU A 272 16.72 12.51 -7.48
CA LEU A 272 17.12 11.14 -7.08
C LEU A 272 16.33 10.61 -5.87
N PHE A 273 15.89 11.50 -5.00
CA PHE A 273 14.98 11.20 -3.90
C PHE A 273 14.26 12.47 -3.46
N ALA A 274 13.07 12.32 -2.88
CA ALA A 274 12.27 13.45 -2.41
C ALA A 274 12.96 14.14 -1.23
N ILE A 275 13.23 15.44 -1.35
CA ILE A 275 13.84 16.25 -0.29
C ILE A 275 13.34 17.69 -0.36
N ASP A 276 13.03 18.25 0.80
CA ASP A 276 12.60 19.64 0.93
C ASP A 276 13.83 20.54 1.17
N ASN A 277 13.78 21.78 0.69
CA ASN A 277 14.78 22.78 1.04
C ASN A 277 14.66 23.10 2.54
N LEU A 278 15.75 22.89 3.29
CA LEU A 278 15.85 23.19 4.72
C LEU A 278 16.15 24.66 5.02
N GLY A 279 16.28 25.51 4.00
CA GLY A 279 16.85 26.85 4.10
C GLY A 279 18.37 26.82 4.04
N PHE A 280 18.94 25.97 3.18
CA PHE A 280 20.40 25.77 3.05
C PHE A 280 21.14 27.09 2.76
N GLU A 281 20.47 28.03 2.11
CA GLU A 281 20.98 29.37 1.79
C GLU A 281 21.28 30.22 3.03
N ASN A 282 20.63 29.91 4.16
CA ASN A 282 20.82 30.59 5.44
C ASN A 282 21.82 29.86 6.36
N PHE A 283 22.32 28.69 5.95
CA PHE A 283 23.23 27.92 6.78
C PHE A 283 24.65 28.50 6.75
N PRO A 284 25.43 28.35 7.84
CA PRO A 284 26.84 28.75 7.86
C PRO A 284 27.62 28.09 6.71
N PRO A 285 28.63 28.76 6.12
CA PRO A 285 29.38 28.18 5.03
C PRO A 285 30.15 26.92 5.45
N LEU A 286 30.35 26.02 4.49
CA LEU A 286 31.30 24.92 4.61
C LEU A 286 32.67 25.40 4.16
N GLN A 287 33.72 24.92 4.82
CA GLN A 287 35.08 25.31 4.47
C GLN A 287 35.75 24.24 3.62
N ASN A 288 36.45 24.67 2.58
CA ASN A 288 37.22 23.77 1.73
C ASN A 288 38.43 24.49 1.13
N ALA A 289 39.30 23.76 0.44
CA ALA A 289 40.32 24.38 -0.40
C ALA A 289 39.67 25.23 -1.51
N PHE A 290 40.29 26.36 -1.87
CA PHE A 290 39.84 27.22 -2.95
C PHE A 290 40.20 26.60 -4.30
N GLY A 291 39.24 26.47 -5.21
CA GLY A 291 39.49 25.95 -6.55
C GLY A 291 38.24 25.73 -7.39
N THR A 292 38.42 25.00 -8.50
CA THR A 292 37.31 24.62 -9.39
C THR A 292 37.06 23.11 -9.31
N VAL A 293 35.78 22.75 -9.30
CA VAL A 293 35.32 21.35 -9.33
C VAL A 293 34.40 21.16 -10.51
N THR A 294 34.76 20.27 -11.43
CA THR A 294 33.93 19.94 -12.59
C THR A 294 33.41 18.52 -12.47
N THR A 295 32.15 18.32 -12.80
CA THR A 295 31.52 16.99 -12.84
C THR A 295 31.95 16.22 -14.09
N ASN A 296 32.09 14.90 -13.97
CA ASN A 296 32.38 14.00 -15.07
C ASN A 296 31.41 12.80 -15.00
N GLY A 297 30.71 12.52 -16.09
CA GLY A 297 29.64 11.52 -16.15
C GLY A 297 28.32 11.97 -15.51
N THR A 298 27.46 11.01 -15.18
CA THR A 298 26.12 11.26 -14.61
C THR A 298 26.21 11.60 -13.12
N VAL A 299 26.22 12.90 -12.82
CA VAL A 299 26.21 13.44 -11.45
C VAL A 299 24.98 14.31 -11.28
N SER A 300 24.20 14.07 -10.24
CA SER A 300 23.05 14.90 -9.84
C SER A 300 23.45 15.76 -8.64
N THR A 301 23.38 17.08 -8.82
CA THR A 301 23.70 18.05 -7.77
C THR A 301 22.46 18.39 -6.97
N LEU A 302 22.54 18.30 -5.64
CA LEU A 302 21.47 18.73 -4.72
C LEU A 302 21.73 20.15 -4.20
N LEU A 303 22.99 20.43 -3.86
CA LEU A 303 23.41 21.76 -3.41
C LEU A 303 24.53 22.25 -4.34
N SER A 304 24.38 23.42 -4.93
CA SER A 304 25.46 24.16 -5.62
C SER A 304 26.22 25.05 -4.63
N SER A 305 27.41 25.50 -5.00
CA SER A 305 28.23 26.39 -4.16
C SER A 305 28.24 27.85 -4.62
N LYS A 306 28.23 28.77 -3.65
CA LYS A 306 28.43 30.21 -3.80
C LYS A 306 29.64 30.70 -2.99
N ILE A 307 30.35 31.70 -3.50
CA ILE A 307 31.37 32.45 -2.73
C ILE A 307 30.93 33.90 -2.65
N ARG A 308 30.71 34.42 -1.44
CA ARG A 308 30.35 35.84 -1.18
C ARG A 308 29.22 36.37 -2.10
N ASN A 309 28.25 35.50 -2.42
CA ASN A 309 27.09 35.73 -3.31
C ASN A 309 27.32 35.61 -4.83
N ILE A 310 28.45 35.05 -5.26
CA ILE A 310 28.72 34.72 -6.67
C ILE A 310 28.59 33.21 -6.85
N ASP A 311 27.80 32.80 -7.85
CA ASP A 311 27.64 31.40 -8.25
C ASP A 311 28.95 30.85 -8.80
N THR A 312 29.42 29.77 -8.20
CA THR A 312 30.59 29.04 -8.70
C THR A 312 30.19 27.99 -9.73
N ASN A 313 28.89 27.66 -9.83
CA ASN A 313 28.33 26.55 -10.60
C ASN A 313 28.94 25.17 -10.29
N ALA A 314 29.71 25.06 -9.20
CA ALA A 314 30.28 23.81 -8.73
C ALA A 314 29.31 23.11 -7.77
N PRO A 315 29.33 21.77 -7.70
CA PRO A 315 28.53 21.04 -6.72
C PRO A 315 29.10 21.24 -5.31
N LEU A 316 28.25 21.50 -4.33
CA LEU A 316 28.56 21.43 -2.90
C LEU A 316 28.14 20.09 -2.29
N LEU A 317 26.98 19.57 -2.69
CA LEU A 317 26.50 18.23 -2.37
C LEU A 317 25.97 17.56 -3.64
N ALA A 318 26.59 16.46 -4.02
CA ALA A 318 26.30 15.77 -5.27
C ALA A 318 26.25 14.25 -5.11
N PHE A 319 25.56 13.60 -6.03
CA PHE A 319 25.31 12.17 -6.04
C PHE A 319 25.65 11.60 -7.42
N ALA A 320 26.21 10.41 -7.45
CA ALA A 320 26.54 9.70 -8.67
C ALA A 320 26.11 8.25 -8.57
N GLU A 321 25.62 7.71 -9.68
CA GLU A 321 25.28 6.29 -9.82
C GLU A 321 25.97 5.74 -11.06
N ASN A 322 26.94 4.84 -10.86
CA ASN A 322 27.70 4.24 -11.95
C ASN A 322 27.67 2.72 -11.84
N GLN A 323 27.09 2.07 -12.84
CA GLN A 323 27.03 0.61 -12.94
C GLN A 323 26.43 -0.09 -11.71
N GLY A 324 25.56 0.58 -10.94
CA GLY A 324 24.95 0.08 -9.71
C GLY A 324 25.74 0.38 -8.43
N LYS A 325 26.86 1.10 -8.53
CA LYS A 325 27.55 1.71 -7.37
C LYS A 325 27.07 3.14 -7.18
N ARG A 326 26.67 3.46 -5.96
CA ARG A 326 26.22 4.79 -5.57
C ARG A 326 27.28 5.49 -4.75
N SER A 327 27.49 6.75 -5.08
CA SER A 327 28.40 7.64 -4.38
C SER A 327 27.71 8.95 -4.04
N ALA A 328 27.97 9.47 -2.85
CA ALA A 328 27.62 10.83 -2.46
C ALA A 328 28.90 11.63 -2.18
N PHE A 329 28.87 12.92 -2.43
CA PHE A 329 30.00 13.83 -2.27
C PHE A 329 29.54 15.09 -1.55
N LEU A 330 30.14 15.40 -0.39
CA LEU A 330 29.97 16.68 0.29
C LEU A 330 31.30 17.44 0.26
N LEU A 331 31.28 18.61 -0.39
CA LEU A 331 32.50 19.36 -0.68
C LEU A 331 32.79 20.43 0.38
N GLY A 332 33.09 20.02 1.59
CA GLY A 332 33.59 20.89 2.64
C GLY A 332 33.38 20.33 4.04
N GLU A 333 34.13 20.86 4.99
CA GLU A 333 34.02 20.55 6.41
C GLU A 333 33.14 21.57 7.14
N ASN A 334 32.76 21.25 8.38
CA ASN A 334 31.88 22.01 9.27
C ASN A 334 30.37 21.81 9.09
N ILE A 335 29.94 20.68 8.54
CA ILE A 335 28.51 20.31 8.49
C ILE A 335 27.89 20.15 9.89
N TRP A 336 28.67 19.96 10.96
CA TRP A 336 28.19 20.03 12.35
C TRP A 336 27.51 21.38 12.66
N LYS A 337 27.94 22.47 12.01
CA LYS A 337 27.32 23.79 12.16
C LYS A 337 25.93 23.84 11.55
N TRP A 338 25.69 23.13 10.45
CA TRP A 338 24.35 23.01 9.84
C TRP A 338 23.39 22.28 10.78
N ARG A 339 23.85 21.21 11.44
CA ARG A 339 23.06 20.49 12.44
C ARG A 339 22.68 21.40 13.62
N LEU A 340 23.61 22.24 14.08
CA LEU A 340 23.32 23.22 15.14
C LEU A 340 22.38 24.34 14.67
N GLN A 341 22.59 24.87 13.47
CA GLN A 341 21.73 25.91 12.89
C GLN A 341 20.29 25.41 12.79
N SER A 342 20.09 24.19 12.30
CA SER A 342 18.77 23.54 12.23
C SER A 342 18.10 23.46 13.61
N HIS A 343 18.86 23.19 14.67
CA HIS A 343 18.33 23.18 16.04
C HIS A 343 18.02 24.58 16.58
N VAL A 344 18.83 25.58 16.27
CA VAL A 344 18.55 26.98 16.66
C VAL A 344 17.24 27.46 16.02
N GLU A 345 17.01 27.13 14.76
CA GLU A 345 15.81 27.56 14.02
C GLU A 345 14.55 26.76 14.37
N ASN A 346 14.68 25.46 14.64
CA ASN A 346 13.52 24.56 14.76
C ASN A 346 13.36 23.95 16.16
N GLN A 347 14.23 24.29 17.12
CA GLN A 347 14.33 23.68 18.45
C GLN A 347 14.48 22.14 18.41
N SER A 348 14.89 21.59 17.27
CA SER A 348 14.98 20.15 17.01
C SER A 348 16.09 19.85 16.00
N PHE A 349 16.77 18.71 16.15
CA PHE A 349 17.75 18.22 15.17
C PHE A 349 17.09 17.42 14.04
N GLU A 350 15.79 17.15 14.14
CA GLU A 350 15.06 16.20 13.30
C GLU A 350 15.18 16.51 11.80
N LYS A 351 15.05 17.78 11.38
CA LYS A 351 15.16 18.15 9.97
C LYS A 351 16.53 17.81 9.37
N PHE A 352 17.61 18.14 10.08
CA PHE A 352 18.95 17.78 9.66
C PHE A 352 19.19 16.26 9.70
N ASP A 353 18.70 15.60 10.75
CA ASP A 353 18.87 14.15 10.91
C ASP A 353 18.12 13.39 9.79
N ILE A 354 16.91 13.83 9.39
CA ILE A 354 16.17 13.32 8.23
C ILE A 354 16.93 13.57 6.91
N PHE A 355 17.55 14.73 6.76
CA PHE A 355 18.37 15.02 5.58
C PHE A 355 19.55 14.04 5.45
N VAL A 356 20.30 13.82 6.53
CA VAL A 356 21.37 12.81 6.55
C VAL A 356 20.79 11.41 6.35
N ASP A 357 19.59 11.14 6.88
CA ASP A 357 18.92 9.85 6.73
C ASP A 357 18.64 9.49 5.27
N LYS A 358 18.19 10.46 4.47
CA LYS A 358 17.95 10.31 3.03
C LYS A 358 19.24 10.04 2.25
N ILE A 359 20.34 10.69 2.61
CA ILE A 359 21.66 10.41 2.01
C ILE A 359 22.07 8.96 2.27
N ILE A 360 21.97 8.51 3.52
CA ILE A 360 22.33 7.13 3.86
C ILE A 360 21.34 6.13 3.25
N GLN A 361 20.05 6.46 3.15
CA GLN A 361 19.06 5.59 2.50
C GLN A 361 19.41 5.37 1.03
N PHE A 362 19.75 6.44 0.30
CA PHE A 362 20.21 6.36 -1.08
C PHE A 362 21.44 5.44 -1.23
N LEU A 363 22.40 5.53 -0.30
CA LEU A 363 23.61 4.72 -0.31
C LEU A 363 23.40 3.28 0.18
N ALA A 364 22.45 3.05 1.09
CA ALA A 364 22.21 1.74 1.70
C ALA A 364 21.24 0.87 0.89
N SER A 365 20.41 1.47 0.03
CA SER A 365 19.54 0.71 -0.87
C SER A 365 20.40 -0.02 -1.90
N ASN A 366 20.47 -1.34 -1.72
CA ASN A 366 21.23 -2.25 -2.56
C ASN A 366 20.28 -2.90 -3.56
N ASP A 367 19.72 -2.10 -4.47
CA ASP A 367 19.01 -2.62 -5.64
C ASP A 367 20.05 -3.13 -6.64
N SER A 368 20.82 -4.14 -6.22
CA SER A 368 21.75 -4.84 -7.08
C SER A 368 20.95 -5.50 -8.21
N LYS A 369 20.81 -4.78 -9.33
CA LYS A 369 20.52 -5.24 -10.70
C LYS A 369 19.79 -6.58 -10.79
N LYS A 370 18.54 -6.62 -10.31
CA LYS A 370 17.63 -7.70 -10.69
C LYS A 370 16.93 -7.25 -11.97
N SER A 371 17.13 -7.99 -13.06
CA SER A 371 16.34 -7.82 -14.28
C SER A 371 14.85 -8.10 -14.03
N LEU A 372 14.48 -8.76 -12.93
CA LEU A 372 13.11 -9.01 -12.50
C LEU A 372 12.94 -8.64 -11.02
N VAL A 373 12.15 -7.61 -10.76
CA VAL A 373 11.73 -7.18 -9.42
C VAL A 373 10.29 -7.64 -9.21
N VAL A 374 9.98 -8.25 -8.06
CA VAL A 374 8.63 -8.74 -7.74
C VAL A 374 8.24 -8.21 -6.37
N ASN A 375 7.08 -7.58 -6.29
CA ASN A 375 6.50 -7.06 -5.06
C ASN A 375 5.25 -7.89 -4.70
N HIS A 376 5.20 -8.33 -3.46
CA HIS A 376 4.09 -9.08 -2.88
C HIS A 376 4.06 -8.84 -1.37
N GLU A 377 2.93 -9.14 -0.74
CA GLU A 377 2.84 -9.21 0.71
C GLU A 377 3.29 -10.61 1.18
N SER A 378 3.83 -10.72 2.38
CA SER A 378 4.19 -12.01 2.96
C SER A 378 2.96 -12.83 3.39
N PHE A 379 1.81 -12.19 3.59
CA PHE A 379 0.56 -12.87 3.94
C PHE A 379 -0.67 -12.10 3.44
N TYR A 380 -1.78 -12.83 3.29
CA TYR A 380 -3.08 -12.31 2.85
C TYR A 380 -4.20 -12.96 3.69
N ASN A 381 -5.31 -12.27 3.94
CA ASN A 381 -6.47 -12.93 4.55
C ASN A 381 -7.29 -13.66 3.48
N SER A 382 -7.85 -14.82 3.82
CA SER A 382 -8.76 -15.51 2.90
C SER A 382 -9.96 -14.59 2.55
N GLY A 383 -10.23 -14.44 1.24
CA GLY A 383 -11.27 -13.56 0.72
C GLY A 383 -10.79 -12.16 0.31
N GLU A 384 -9.57 -11.76 0.65
CA GLU A 384 -8.92 -10.56 0.09
C GLU A 384 -8.37 -10.85 -1.32
N ALA A 385 -8.25 -9.80 -2.14
CA ALA A 385 -7.57 -9.90 -3.43
C ALA A 385 -6.07 -10.11 -3.21
N ILE A 386 -5.51 -11.14 -3.85
CA ILE A 386 -4.09 -11.52 -3.71
C ILE A 386 -3.36 -10.97 -4.92
N GLU A 387 -2.97 -9.71 -4.85
CA GLU A 387 -2.23 -9.04 -5.91
C GLU A 387 -0.71 -9.24 -5.76
N ILE A 388 -0.06 -9.69 -6.84
CA ILE A 388 1.39 -9.69 -6.98
C ILE A 388 1.75 -8.83 -8.19
N SER A 389 2.75 -7.96 -8.02
CA SER A 389 3.26 -7.11 -9.09
C SER A 389 4.72 -7.39 -9.40
N ALA A 390 5.14 -7.16 -10.64
CA ALA A 390 6.49 -7.38 -11.10
C ALA A 390 6.92 -6.33 -12.13
N GLN A 391 8.22 -6.03 -12.16
CA GLN A 391 8.84 -5.18 -13.16
C GLN A 391 10.02 -5.93 -13.78
N TYR A 392 10.08 -5.94 -15.10
CA TYR A 392 11.18 -6.55 -15.83
C TYR A 392 11.96 -5.48 -16.61
N PHE A 393 13.27 -5.52 -16.49
CA PHE A 393 14.20 -4.55 -17.09
C PHE A 393 15.09 -5.24 -18.12
N ASN A 394 15.25 -4.62 -19.28
CA ASN A 394 16.12 -5.12 -20.35
C ASN A 394 17.61 -4.96 -19.98
N LYS A 395 18.52 -5.36 -20.88
CA LYS A 395 19.99 -5.26 -20.64
C LYS A 395 20.49 -3.83 -20.45
N ASN A 396 19.73 -2.84 -20.90
CA ASN A 396 19.99 -1.41 -20.74
C ASN A 396 19.29 -0.82 -19.50
N TYR A 397 18.63 -1.65 -18.69
CA TYR A 397 17.89 -1.29 -17.47
C TYR A 397 16.67 -0.39 -17.70
N GLU A 398 16.11 -0.42 -18.91
CA GLU A 398 14.82 0.19 -19.20
C GLU A 398 13.72 -0.86 -18.96
N PHE A 399 12.58 -0.41 -18.43
CA PHE A 399 11.40 -1.26 -18.28
C PHE A 399 11.01 -1.81 -19.65
N ASP A 400 10.97 -3.14 -19.77
CA ASP A 400 10.64 -3.79 -21.04
C ASP A 400 9.14 -4.03 -21.10
N GLU A 401 8.43 -3.16 -21.81
CA GLU A 401 6.99 -3.26 -22.00
C GLU A 401 6.55 -4.50 -22.80
N LYS A 402 7.48 -5.20 -23.46
CA LYS A 402 7.22 -6.39 -24.27
C LYS A 402 7.52 -7.69 -23.53
N ALA A 403 7.96 -7.61 -22.27
CA ALA A 403 8.22 -8.77 -21.43
C ALA A 403 6.95 -9.62 -21.24
N ARG A 404 7.14 -10.94 -21.16
CA ARG A 404 6.06 -11.89 -20.87
C ARG A 404 6.38 -12.60 -19.57
N LEU A 405 5.65 -12.25 -18.52
CA LEU A 405 5.84 -12.80 -17.18
C LEU A 405 4.74 -13.80 -16.86
N THR A 406 5.15 -14.93 -16.31
CA THR A 406 4.25 -15.97 -15.78
C THR A 406 4.57 -16.23 -14.33
N ILE A 407 3.58 -16.57 -13.52
CA ILE A 407 3.76 -16.98 -12.13
C ILE A 407 3.23 -18.40 -11.94
N SER A 408 4.02 -19.22 -11.26
CA SER A 408 3.60 -20.53 -10.76
C SER A 408 3.51 -20.49 -9.25
N VAL A 409 2.36 -20.84 -8.69
CA VAL A 409 2.06 -20.80 -7.25
C VAL A 409 1.75 -22.22 -6.77
N THR A 410 2.49 -22.70 -5.77
CA THR A 410 2.41 -24.08 -5.27
C THR A 410 2.12 -24.11 -3.78
N ASN A 411 1.06 -24.81 -3.37
CA ASN A 411 0.76 -25.02 -1.95
C ASN A 411 1.80 -25.95 -1.32
N THR A 412 2.39 -25.52 -0.20
CA THR A 412 3.49 -26.23 0.47
C THR A 412 3.07 -27.60 1.04
N LYS A 413 1.81 -27.74 1.48
CA LYS A 413 1.25 -28.96 2.09
C LYS A 413 0.64 -29.90 1.05
N THR A 414 -0.26 -29.39 0.20
CA THR A 414 -1.00 -30.23 -0.77
C THR A 414 -0.22 -30.48 -2.07
N LYS A 415 0.87 -29.72 -2.30
CA LYS A 415 1.68 -29.74 -3.54
C LYS A 415 0.92 -29.38 -4.81
N GLN A 416 -0.33 -28.90 -4.71
CA GLN A 416 -1.07 -28.41 -5.86
C GLN A 416 -0.44 -27.13 -6.39
N ALA A 417 -0.22 -27.07 -7.71
CA ALA A 417 0.32 -25.92 -8.42
C ALA A 417 -0.73 -25.29 -9.33
N LYS A 418 -0.75 -23.95 -9.40
CA LYS A 418 -1.54 -23.17 -10.35
C LYS A 418 -0.63 -22.17 -11.06
N ASN A 419 -0.89 -21.93 -12.34
CA ASN A 419 -0.13 -21.00 -13.15
C ASN A 419 -1.03 -19.86 -13.62
N TYR A 420 -0.46 -18.67 -13.67
CA TYR A 420 -1.14 -17.46 -14.12
C TYR A 420 -0.18 -16.61 -14.95
N ASP A 421 -0.74 -15.83 -15.88
CA ASP A 421 0.01 -14.82 -16.63
C ASP A 421 -0.11 -13.48 -15.91
N LEU A 422 0.98 -12.71 -15.85
CA LEU A 422 0.91 -11.33 -15.35
C LEU A 422 0.56 -10.40 -16.51
N LEU A 423 -0.42 -9.52 -16.30
CA LEU A 423 -0.91 -8.56 -17.28
C LEU A 423 -0.24 -7.20 -17.06
N LYS A 424 0.09 -6.49 -18.13
CA LYS A 424 0.71 -5.15 -18.05
C LYS A 424 -0.27 -4.16 -17.40
N ASP A 425 0.22 -3.42 -16.41
CA ASP A 425 -0.44 -2.28 -15.76
C ASP A 425 0.57 -1.14 -15.58
N ASN A 426 0.45 -0.10 -16.42
CA ASN A 426 1.37 1.04 -16.52
C ASN A 426 2.84 0.60 -16.65
N ASN A 427 3.66 0.90 -15.64
CA ASN A 427 5.10 0.62 -15.58
C ASN A 427 5.41 -0.67 -14.80
N SER A 428 4.45 -1.61 -14.77
CA SER A 428 4.55 -2.89 -14.06
C SER A 428 3.67 -3.97 -14.72
N TYR A 429 3.80 -5.19 -14.25
CA TYR A 429 2.93 -6.33 -14.59
C TYR A 429 2.26 -6.82 -13.31
N LYS A 430 0.97 -7.15 -13.36
CA LYS A 430 0.18 -7.55 -12.19
C LYS A 430 -0.61 -8.83 -12.43
N VAL A 431 -0.89 -9.54 -11.35
CA VAL A 431 -1.79 -10.70 -11.33
C VAL A 431 -2.57 -10.71 -10.04
N ASN A 432 -3.86 -11.03 -10.14
CA ASN A 432 -4.68 -11.37 -8.98
C ASN A 432 -4.83 -12.90 -8.89
N LEU A 433 -4.41 -13.48 -7.77
CA LEU A 433 -4.37 -14.92 -7.56
C LEU A 433 -5.67 -15.44 -6.93
N ASP A 434 -6.73 -15.49 -7.73
CA ASP A 434 -8.03 -15.95 -7.27
C ASP A 434 -8.10 -17.48 -7.09
N GLY A 435 -8.96 -17.91 -6.15
CA GLY A 435 -9.29 -19.31 -5.93
C GLY A 435 -8.21 -20.13 -5.22
N LEU A 436 -7.34 -19.49 -4.43
CA LEU A 436 -6.41 -20.16 -3.53
C LEU A 436 -7.06 -20.38 -2.15
N SER A 437 -6.92 -21.58 -1.60
CA SER A 437 -7.39 -21.90 -0.25
C SER A 437 -6.43 -21.38 0.83
N SER A 438 -6.86 -21.33 2.09
CA SER A 438 -5.95 -20.97 3.20
C SER A 438 -4.76 -21.94 3.29
N GLY A 439 -3.58 -21.40 3.58
CA GLY A 439 -2.32 -22.14 3.70
C GLY A 439 -1.08 -21.41 3.19
N ALA A 440 0.06 -22.06 3.35
CA ALA A 440 1.38 -21.55 2.95
C ALA A 440 1.71 -21.92 1.49
N TYR A 441 2.17 -20.95 0.71
CA TYR A 441 2.45 -21.07 -0.73
C TYR A 441 3.86 -20.63 -1.08
N ASN A 442 4.51 -21.36 -1.98
CA ASN A 442 5.72 -20.91 -2.66
C ASN A 442 5.35 -20.50 -4.08
N PHE A 443 5.93 -19.42 -4.58
CA PHE A 443 5.72 -19.00 -5.96
C PHE A 443 7.02 -18.74 -6.71
N SER A 444 6.94 -18.80 -8.04
CA SER A 444 8.03 -18.41 -8.94
C SER A 444 7.48 -17.59 -10.10
N VAL A 445 7.95 -16.35 -10.23
CA VAL A 445 7.70 -15.50 -11.40
C VAL A 445 8.83 -15.70 -12.40
N LYS A 446 8.51 -15.92 -13.67
CA LYS A 446 9.47 -16.17 -14.74
C LYS A 446 9.16 -15.32 -15.96
N GLU A 447 10.20 -14.71 -16.53
CA GLU A 447 10.14 -14.12 -17.87
C GLU A 447 10.45 -15.19 -18.92
N LEU A 448 9.61 -15.29 -19.96
CA LEU A 448 9.63 -16.43 -20.89
C LEU A 448 10.86 -16.46 -21.81
N ASN A 449 11.40 -15.31 -22.22
CA ASN A 449 12.47 -15.25 -23.22
C ASN A 449 13.86 -15.41 -22.60
N SER A 450 14.16 -14.62 -21.58
CA SER A 450 15.40 -14.58 -20.80
C SER A 450 15.49 -15.72 -19.80
N LYS A 451 14.36 -16.35 -19.44
CA LYS A 451 14.24 -17.33 -18.36
C LYS A 451 14.64 -16.79 -16.99
N THR A 452 14.72 -15.46 -16.84
CA THR A 452 14.96 -14.82 -15.55
C THR A 452 13.82 -15.21 -14.61
N SER A 453 14.16 -15.67 -13.41
CA SER A 453 13.17 -16.11 -12.43
C SER A 453 13.38 -15.44 -11.08
N HIS A 454 12.27 -15.08 -10.45
CA HIS A 454 12.21 -14.69 -9.04
C HIS A 454 11.37 -15.72 -8.30
N SER A 455 11.74 -16.04 -7.06
CA SER A 455 10.96 -16.93 -6.20
C SER A 455 10.69 -16.27 -4.88
N GLY A 456 9.50 -16.47 -4.36
CA GLY A 456 9.06 -15.95 -3.09
C GLY A 456 8.08 -16.89 -2.40
N HIS A 457 7.58 -16.44 -1.26
CA HIS A 457 6.70 -17.20 -0.39
C HIS A 457 5.64 -16.25 0.17
N PHE A 458 4.42 -16.74 0.32
CA PHE A 458 3.37 -16.04 1.08
C PHE A 458 2.43 -17.04 1.76
N GLU A 459 1.70 -16.59 2.77
CA GLU A 459 0.70 -17.39 3.49
C GLU A 459 -0.70 -16.77 3.42
N ILE A 460 -1.70 -17.57 3.06
CA ILE A 460 -3.10 -17.18 3.12
C ILE A 460 -3.66 -17.61 4.46
N LEU A 461 -3.97 -16.65 5.32
CA LEU A 461 -4.53 -16.91 6.63
C LEU A 461 -5.97 -17.39 6.52
N ASP A 462 -6.31 -18.41 7.30
CA ASP A 462 -7.68 -18.91 7.40
C ASP A 462 -8.59 -17.85 8.01
N PHE A 463 -9.47 -17.28 7.20
CA PHE A 463 -10.43 -16.27 7.60
C PHE A 463 -11.72 -16.43 6.80
N ASP A 464 -12.73 -17.04 7.44
CA ASP A 464 -14.07 -17.13 6.86
C ASP A 464 -14.97 -16.08 7.52
N ILE A 465 -15.28 -15.02 6.77
CA ILE A 465 -16.11 -13.91 7.24
C ILE A 465 -17.57 -14.32 7.49
N GLU A 466 -18.12 -15.29 6.75
CA GLU A 466 -19.50 -15.77 6.96
C GLU A 466 -19.62 -16.50 8.30
N LYS A 467 -18.61 -17.29 8.66
CA LYS A 467 -18.55 -18.00 9.95
C LYS A 467 -18.37 -17.07 11.15
N GLN A 468 -18.23 -15.77 10.94
CA GLN A 468 -18.16 -14.77 12.02
C GLN A 468 -19.53 -14.34 12.56
N PHE A 469 -20.62 -14.72 11.88
CA PHE A 469 -21.99 -14.38 12.26
C PHE A 469 -22.69 -15.57 12.90
N VAL A 470 -23.47 -15.32 13.96
CA VAL A 470 -24.24 -16.35 14.69
C VAL A 470 -25.74 -16.17 14.48
N ASN A 471 -26.17 -14.93 14.31
CA ASN A 471 -27.57 -14.54 14.17
C ASN A 471 -27.77 -13.71 12.90
N PRO A 472 -28.99 -13.67 12.36
CA PRO A 472 -29.37 -12.73 11.29
C PRO A 472 -29.19 -11.26 11.72
N ASP A 473 -28.84 -10.39 10.78
CA ASP A 473 -28.79 -8.93 10.95
C ASP A 473 -30.20 -8.32 10.81
N VAL A 474 -31.02 -8.57 11.84
CA VAL A 474 -32.41 -8.08 11.91
C VAL A 474 -32.48 -6.56 11.84
N GLU A 475 -31.49 -5.86 12.39
CA GLU A 475 -31.47 -4.40 12.47
C GLU A 475 -31.31 -3.78 11.07
N LYS A 476 -30.32 -4.24 10.29
CA LYS A 476 -30.16 -3.76 8.90
C LYS A 476 -31.33 -4.14 8.01
N LEU A 477 -31.87 -5.35 8.14
CA LEU A 477 -33.05 -5.75 7.36
C LEU A 477 -34.28 -4.90 7.72
N SER A 478 -34.46 -4.56 8.99
CA SER A 478 -35.52 -3.65 9.42
C SER A 478 -35.33 -2.24 8.86
N GLN A 479 -34.08 -1.76 8.83
CA GLN A 479 -33.75 -0.47 8.24
C GLN A 479 -34.04 -0.44 6.73
N LEU A 480 -33.65 -1.49 5.99
CA LEU A 480 -33.95 -1.64 4.56
C LEU A 480 -35.45 -1.59 4.28
N ALA A 481 -36.24 -2.38 5.02
CA ALA A 481 -37.69 -2.41 4.88
C ALA A 481 -38.29 -1.01 5.11
N SER A 482 -37.84 -0.32 6.16
CA SER A 482 -38.33 1.03 6.49
C SER A 482 -37.98 2.07 5.42
N GLN A 483 -36.76 2.04 4.89
CA GLN A 483 -36.30 3.00 3.87
C GLN A 483 -36.99 2.82 2.52
N THR A 484 -37.40 1.59 2.20
CA THR A 484 -38.08 1.26 0.94
C THR A 484 -39.61 1.23 1.08
N GLN A 485 -40.17 1.59 2.23
CA GLN A 485 -41.61 1.52 2.51
C GLN A 485 -42.19 0.09 2.46
N GLY A 486 -41.36 -0.92 2.65
CA GLY A 486 -41.79 -2.31 2.83
C GLY A 486 -42.01 -2.68 4.29
N LYS A 487 -42.12 -3.98 4.55
CA LYS A 487 -42.29 -4.55 5.89
C LYS A 487 -41.44 -5.79 6.07
N LEU A 488 -40.92 -5.97 7.27
CA LEU A 488 -40.15 -7.14 7.65
C LEU A 488 -41.08 -8.30 8.04
N HIS A 489 -40.75 -9.50 7.60
CA HIS A 489 -41.49 -10.72 7.87
C HIS A 489 -40.58 -11.84 8.40
N TYR A 490 -41.18 -12.73 9.20
CA TYR A 490 -40.55 -13.97 9.68
C TYR A 490 -41.12 -15.20 8.94
N PRO A 491 -40.46 -16.37 9.00
CA PRO A 491 -40.91 -17.57 8.29
C PRO A 491 -42.35 -18.02 8.64
N ASN A 492 -42.83 -17.69 9.84
CA ASN A 492 -44.21 -17.96 10.27
C ASN A 492 -45.24 -16.90 9.79
N GLN A 493 -44.81 -15.90 9.01
CA GLN A 493 -45.63 -14.80 8.49
C GLN A 493 -45.69 -14.78 6.96
N VAL A 494 -45.30 -15.87 6.30
CA VAL A 494 -45.27 -15.97 4.83
C VAL A 494 -46.66 -15.76 4.22
N ASP A 495 -47.70 -16.37 4.79
CA ASP A 495 -49.07 -16.18 4.28
C ASP A 495 -49.53 -14.72 4.37
N ALA A 496 -49.16 -14.02 5.45
CA ALA A 496 -49.45 -12.61 5.60
C ALA A 496 -48.69 -11.74 4.58
N LEU A 497 -47.44 -12.09 4.26
CA LEU A 497 -46.68 -11.43 3.19
C LEU A 497 -47.34 -11.62 1.83
N ILE A 498 -47.74 -12.86 1.51
CA ILE A 498 -48.42 -13.18 0.24
C ILE A 498 -49.70 -12.36 0.10
N ASN A 499 -50.56 -12.34 1.13
CA ASN A 499 -51.80 -11.55 1.11
C ASN A 499 -51.52 -10.05 0.95
N THR A 500 -50.52 -9.51 1.65
CA THR A 500 -50.12 -8.09 1.55
C THR A 500 -49.72 -7.72 0.12
N LEU A 501 -49.02 -8.61 -0.60
CA LEU A 501 -48.60 -8.38 -1.98
C LEU A 501 -49.77 -8.48 -2.97
N LEU A 502 -50.70 -9.42 -2.76
CA LEU A 502 -51.86 -9.63 -3.62
C LEU A 502 -52.91 -8.52 -3.51
N GLU A 503 -53.09 -7.95 -2.31
CA GLU A 503 -54.05 -6.87 -2.05
C GLU A 503 -53.57 -5.49 -2.52
N ASN A 504 -52.29 -5.34 -2.87
CA ASN A 504 -51.71 -4.04 -3.21
C ASN A 504 -52.05 -3.62 -4.65
N GLU A 505 -52.92 -2.61 -4.77
CA GLU A 505 -53.39 -2.04 -6.03
C GLU A 505 -52.26 -1.51 -6.94
N ASN A 506 -51.10 -1.14 -6.38
CA ASN A 506 -49.97 -0.61 -7.15
C ASN A 506 -49.27 -1.68 -8.02
N TYR A 507 -49.53 -2.96 -7.79
CA TYR A 507 -48.90 -4.07 -8.53
C TYR A 507 -49.83 -4.69 -9.59
N LYS A 508 -51.04 -4.14 -9.77
CA LYS A 508 -51.95 -4.58 -10.82
C LYS A 508 -51.47 -4.15 -12.20
N ALA A 509 -51.74 -4.95 -13.21
CA ALA A 509 -51.38 -4.65 -14.60
C ALA A 509 -52.09 -3.36 -15.06
N ILE A 510 -51.34 -2.33 -15.41
CA ILE A 510 -51.89 -1.08 -15.96
C ILE A 510 -52.24 -1.30 -17.43
N GLN A 511 -53.51 -1.14 -17.79
CA GLN A 511 -53.95 -1.19 -19.17
C GLN A 511 -53.53 0.12 -19.87
N LYS A 512 -52.59 0.04 -20.83
CA LYS A 512 -52.19 1.21 -21.64
C LYS A 512 -53.14 1.39 -22.81
N GLU A 513 -53.88 2.49 -22.83
CA GLU A 513 -54.64 2.94 -24.00
C GLU A 513 -53.66 3.57 -25.02
N ILE A 514 -53.54 2.96 -26.20
CA ILE A 514 -52.73 3.52 -27.30
C ILE A 514 -53.65 4.40 -28.15
N ILE A 515 -53.62 5.70 -27.90
CA ILE A 515 -54.35 6.68 -28.74
C ILE A 515 -53.54 6.92 -30.01
N ALA A 516 -53.88 6.23 -31.09
CA ALA A 516 -53.32 6.50 -32.41
C ALA A 516 -54.01 7.72 -33.04
N LYS A 517 -53.26 8.80 -33.29
CA LYS A 517 -53.72 9.95 -34.08
C LYS A 517 -53.16 9.82 -35.51
N THR A 518 -53.98 9.37 -36.45
CA THR A 518 -53.62 9.33 -37.87
C THR A 518 -53.95 10.68 -38.53
N PRO A 519 -52.99 11.35 -39.21
CA PRO A 519 -53.26 12.55 -40.00
C PRO A 519 -54.35 12.30 -41.05
N LEU A 520 -55.26 13.25 -41.26
CA LEU A 520 -56.33 13.12 -42.26
C LEU A 520 -55.80 12.92 -43.69
N ILE A 521 -54.60 13.43 -43.99
CA ILE A 521 -53.96 13.29 -45.31
C ILE A 521 -53.60 11.83 -45.64
N ASP A 522 -53.38 10.99 -44.63
CA ASP A 522 -53.07 9.57 -44.80
C ASP A 522 -54.34 8.74 -45.04
N TRP A 523 -55.52 9.35 -44.95
CA TRP A 523 -56.80 8.70 -45.21
C TRP A 523 -57.06 8.64 -46.72
N VAL A 524 -56.51 7.62 -47.38
CA VAL A 524 -56.61 7.40 -48.84
C VAL A 524 -58.06 7.51 -49.35
N TRP A 525 -59.05 7.12 -48.54
CA TRP A 525 -60.46 7.25 -48.89
C TRP A 525 -60.93 8.72 -49.02
N LEU A 526 -60.38 9.64 -48.24
CA LEU A 526 -60.64 11.07 -48.36
C LEU A 526 -60.11 11.60 -49.70
N LEU A 527 -58.90 11.17 -50.11
CA LEU A 527 -58.32 11.51 -51.41
C LEU A 527 -59.21 11.01 -52.56
N VAL A 528 -59.66 9.75 -52.49
CA VAL A 528 -60.58 9.17 -53.48
C VAL A 528 -61.87 10.00 -53.57
N LEU A 529 -62.44 10.41 -52.44
CA LEU A 529 -63.65 11.23 -52.40
C LEU A 529 -63.45 12.61 -53.03
N ILE A 530 -62.32 13.28 -52.76
CA ILE A 530 -61.96 14.58 -53.38
C ILE A 530 -61.82 14.43 -54.90
N VAL A 531 -61.14 13.37 -55.37
CA VAL A 531 -60.95 13.10 -56.80
C VAL A 531 -62.30 12.85 -57.48
N ILE A 532 -63.20 12.08 -56.87
CA ILE A 532 -64.54 11.83 -57.41
C ILE A 532 -65.37 13.12 -57.44
N SER A 533 -65.30 13.96 -56.41
CA SER A 533 -66.01 15.24 -56.38
C SER A 533 -65.51 16.20 -57.47
N LEU A 534 -64.18 16.31 -57.66
CA LEU A 534 -63.59 17.12 -58.73
C LEU A 534 -63.92 16.55 -60.13
N ALA A 535 -63.85 15.23 -60.30
CA ALA A 535 -64.21 14.57 -61.55
C ALA A 535 -65.70 14.77 -61.89
N SER A 536 -66.57 14.69 -60.88
CA SER A 536 -68.01 14.93 -61.02
C SER A 536 -68.29 16.39 -61.34
N GLU A 537 -67.62 17.33 -60.67
CA GLU A 537 -67.74 18.76 -60.96
C GLU A 537 -67.29 19.08 -62.40
N TRP A 538 -66.14 18.57 -62.82
CA TRP A 538 -65.65 18.72 -64.19
C TRP A 538 -66.62 18.11 -65.21
N PHE A 539 -67.12 16.91 -64.96
CA PHE A 539 -68.09 16.24 -65.83
C PHE A 539 -69.39 17.03 -65.96
N ILE A 540 -69.92 17.55 -64.83
CA ILE A 540 -71.12 18.40 -64.82
C ILE A 540 -70.88 19.70 -65.59
N ARG A 541 -69.73 20.37 -65.39
CA ARG A 541 -69.40 21.60 -66.13
C ARG A 541 -69.28 21.35 -67.63
N LYS A 542 -68.67 20.23 -68.04
CA LYS A 542 -68.53 19.84 -69.45
C LYS A 542 -69.87 19.48 -70.09
N TYR A 543 -70.76 18.78 -69.38
CA TYR A 543 -72.09 18.44 -69.87
C TYR A 543 -72.99 19.68 -70.04
N ASN A 544 -72.88 20.65 -69.14
CA ASN A 544 -73.66 21.90 -69.16
C ASN A 544 -73.08 23.01 -70.07
N GLY A 545 -72.02 22.73 -70.84
CA GLY A 545 -71.47 23.68 -71.83
C GLY A 545 -70.75 24.91 -71.23
N MET A 546 -70.24 24.81 -70.00
CA MET A 546 -69.52 25.90 -69.31
C MET A 546 -67.98 25.81 -69.45
N LEU A 547 -67.49 25.02 -70.41
CA LEU A 547 -66.07 24.77 -70.70
C LEU A 547 -65.81 24.62 -72.20
#